data_AF-A0A4U0EV56-F1
#
_entry.id   AF-A0A4U0EV56-F1
#
_cell.length_a   1.000
_cell.length_b   1.000
_cell.length_c   1.000
_cell.angle_alpha   90.00
_cell.angle_beta   90.00
_cell.angle_gamma   90.00
#
_symmetry.space_group_name_H-M   'P 1'
#
loop_
_entity.id
_entity.type
_entity.pdbx_description
1 polymer ?
#
loop_
_entity_poly.entity_id
_entity_poly.type
_entity_poly.pdbx_seq_one_letter_code
_entity_poly.pdbx_strand_id
1 'polypeptide(L)'
;MKKAIILLAVLITVVTSCKNTENETKELTRMERVIAVHDEVMPKMGTIGRLISQLEPKVDSTEIGMQYKAAKDDLEEAHTYMMDWMKGFGERFDGDEILEGKTLSKEKEVLLIEEEKKVNIMKDMINNSITKAEALLKEEN
;
A
#
# COMPACT_ATOMS: atom_id res chain seq x y z
N MET A 1 18.38 78.32 -22.77
CA MET A 1 18.38 78.29 -21.29
C MET A 1 17.63 77.05 -20.83
N LYS A 2 18.24 76.26 -19.93
CA LYS A 2 17.67 75.18 -19.10
C LYS A 2 17.36 73.88 -19.87
N LYS A 3 18.21 72.84 -19.72
CA LYS A 3 18.07 71.67 -18.80
C LYS A 3 16.94 70.74 -19.27
N ALA A 4 16.99 69.42 -19.32
CA ALA A 4 17.97 68.41 -18.96
C ALA A 4 17.26 67.05 -19.21
N ILE A 5 18.03 66.02 -19.61
CA ILE A 5 17.94 64.63 -19.11
C ILE A 5 16.78 63.71 -19.58
N ILE A 6 17.19 62.67 -20.34
CA ILE A 6 16.98 61.21 -20.17
C ILE A 6 15.57 60.71 -19.80
N LEU A 7 15.00 59.77 -20.59
CA LEU A 7 14.65 58.41 -20.11
C LEU A 7 14.05 57.50 -21.19
N LEU A 8 14.80 56.42 -21.40
CA LEU A 8 14.44 55.10 -21.90
C LEU A 8 13.10 54.61 -21.34
N ALA A 9 12.19 54.15 -22.20
CA ALA A 9 11.05 53.32 -21.81
C ALA A 9 10.90 52.14 -22.78
N VAL A 10 11.80 51.17 -22.62
CA VAL A 10 11.52 49.78 -22.98
C VAL A 10 10.67 49.23 -21.85
N LEU A 11 9.41 48.90 -22.13
CA LEU A 11 8.61 48.06 -21.24
C LEU A 11 7.94 46.97 -22.07
N ILE A 12 8.73 45.95 -22.41
CA ILE A 12 8.20 44.66 -22.82
C ILE A 12 7.89 43.91 -21.52
N THR A 13 6.65 44.00 -21.05
CA THR A 13 6.16 43.08 -20.02
C THR A 13 5.89 41.74 -20.66
N VAL A 14 6.90 40.87 -20.66
CA VAL A 14 6.67 39.43 -20.81
C VAL A 14 6.06 38.97 -19.48
N VAL A 15 4.73 38.78 -19.47
CA VAL A 15 4.08 38.00 -18.41
C VAL A 15 4.38 36.52 -18.67
N THR A 16 5.57 36.08 -18.27
CA THR A 16 5.80 34.66 -18.05
C THR A 16 4.96 34.27 -16.83
N SER A 17 3.80 33.68 -17.09
CA SER A 17 3.06 32.94 -16.07
C SER A 17 3.96 31.78 -15.63
N CYS A 18 4.69 31.99 -14.54
CA CYS A 18 5.27 30.91 -13.76
C CYS A 18 4.10 30.07 -13.23
N LYS A 19 3.70 29.05 -14.00
CA LYS A 19 3.04 27.89 -13.43
C LYS A 19 4.10 27.22 -12.58
N ASN A 20 4.14 27.59 -11.30
CA ASN A 20 4.89 26.88 -10.27
C ASN A 20 4.33 25.47 -10.24
N THR A 21 4.91 24.57 -11.03
CA THR A 21 4.90 23.15 -10.75
C THR A 21 5.86 22.98 -9.59
N GLU A 22 5.38 23.29 -8.39
CA GLU A 22 5.93 22.75 -7.17
C GLU A 22 5.81 21.24 -7.30
N ASN A 23 6.92 20.60 -7.69
CA ASN A 23 7.18 19.21 -7.34
C ASN A 23 7.42 19.17 -5.83
N GLU A 24 6.40 19.50 -5.04
CA GLU A 24 6.37 19.15 -3.64
C GLU A 24 6.13 17.65 -3.59
N THR A 25 7.16 16.89 -3.24
CA THR A 25 6.95 15.57 -2.62
C THR A 25 6.14 15.79 -1.35
N LYS A 26 4.82 15.83 -1.51
CA LYS A 26 3.88 15.95 -0.41
C LYS A 26 4.06 14.70 0.44
N GLU A 27 4.53 14.88 1.67
CA GLU A 27 4.63 13.79 2.64
C GLU A 27 3.26 13.11 2.75
N LEU A 28 3.21 11.80 2.50
CA LEU A 28 1.97 11.03 2.57
C LEU A 28 1.41 11.12 3.99
N THR A 29 0.12 11.42 4.09
CA THR A 29 -0.65 11.28 5.33
C THR A 29 -0.61 9.83 5.82
N ARG A 30 -0.91 9.61 7.11
CA ARG A 30 -0.97 8.24 7.64
C ARG A 30 -2.01 7.39 6.91
N MET A 31 -3.16 7.98 6.58
CA MET A 31 -4.22 7.28 5.84
C MET A 31 -3.70 6.80 4.49
N GLU A 32 -3.07 7.69 3.72
CA GLU A 32 -2.49 7.34 2.42
C GLU A 32 -1.42 6.26 2.54
N ARG A 33 -0.57 6.30 3.58
CA ARG A 33 0.43 5.24 3.80
C ARG A 33 -0.21 3.89 4.12
N VAL A 34 -1.27 3.87 4.94
CA VAL A 34 -1.99 2.63 5.27
C VAL A 34 -2.59 2.00 4.03
N ILE A 35 -3.28 2.81 3.21
CA ILE A 35 -3.87 2.33 1.96
C ILE A 35 -2.80 1.93 0.94
N ALA A 36 -1.69 2.67 0.85
CA ALA A 36 -0.59 2.31 -0.05
C ALA A 36 -0.01 0.93 0.29
N VAL A 37 0.10 0.56 1.57
CA VAL A 37 0.55 -0.78 1.98
C VAL A 37 -0.46 -1.85 1.58
N HIS A 38 -1.77 -1.59 1.75
CA HIS A 38 -2.83 -2.50 1.26
C HIS A 38 -2.72 -2.71 -0.27
N ASP A 39 -2.62 -1.62 -1.02
CA ASP A 39 -2.58 -1.64 -2.48
C ASP A 39 -1.30 -2.31 -3.03
N GLU A 40 -0.19 -2.20 -2.30
CA GLU A 40 1.07 -2.89 -2.64
C GLU A 40 0.90 -4.42 -2.70
N VAL A 41 0.13 -4.98 -1.77
CA VAL A 41 -0.02 -6.44 -1.65
C VAL A 41 -1.33 -6.98 -2.22
N MET A 42 -2.31 -6.12 -2.53
CA MET A 42 -3.57 -6.52 -3.15
C MET A 42 -3.39 -7.33 -4.45
N PRO A 43 -2.49 -6.97 -5.40
CA PRO A 43 -2.25 -7.77 -6.61
C PRO A 43 -1.72 -9.18 -6.33
N LYS A 44 -1.15 -9.42 -5.14
CA LYS A 44 -0.57 -10.72 -4.76
C LYS A 44 -1.62 -11.74 -4.36
N MET A 45 -2.88 -11.35 -4.14
CA MET A 45 -3.96 -12.29 -3.80
C MET A 45 -4.18 -13.36 -4.88
N GLY A 46 -4.04 -12.99 -6.15
CA GLY A 46 -4.07 -13.97 -7.25
C GLY A 46 -2.91 -14.96 -7.20
N THR A 47 -1.73 -14.51 -6.74
CA THR A 47 -0.57 -15.39 -6.51
C THR A 47 -0.82 -16.34 -5.33
N ILE A 48 -1.41 -15.86 -4.24
CA ILE A 48 -1.80 -16.72 -3.11
C ILE A 48 -2.72 -17.84 -3.57
N GLY A 49 -3.81 -17.53 -4.26
CA GLY A 49 -4.77 -18.55 -4.73
C GLY A 49 -4.14 -19.57 -5.69
N ARG A 50 -3.23 -19.12 -6.56
CA ARG A 50 -2.45 -20.02 -7.43
C ARG A 50 -1.56 -20.97 -6.64
N LEU A 51 -0.80 -20.45 -5.66
CA LEU A 51 0.11 -21.26 -4.86
C LEU A 51 -0.64 -22.27 -3.99
N ILE A 52 -1.75 -21.87 -3.37
CA ILE A 52 -2.64 -22.80 -2.65
C ILE A 52 -3.05 -23.97 -3.58
N SER A 53 -3.50 -23.66 -4.80
CA SER A 53 -3.92 -24.67 -5.78
C SER A 53 -2.79 -25.62 -6.21
N GLN A 54 -1.53 -25.16 -6.17
CA GLN A 54 -0.35 -25.97 -6.49
C GLN A 54 0.09 -26.85 -5.32
N LEU A 55 -0.07 -26.38 -4.09
CA LEU A 55 0.29 -27.10 -2.87
C LEU A 55 -0.75 -28.15 -2.47
N GLU A 56 -2.04 -27.85 -2.65
CA GLU A 56 -3.18 -28.72 -2.30
C GLU A 56 -2.99 -30.20 -2.72
N PRO A 57 -2.68 -30.54 -3.99
CA PRO A 57 -2.52 -31.93 -4.41
C PRO A 57 -1.25 -32.62 -3.87
N LYS A 58 -0.33 -31.87 -3.25
CA LYS A 58 0.94 -32.38 -2.71
C LYS A 58 0.87 -32.64 -1.20
N VAL A 59 -0.22 -32.25 -0.55
CA VAL A 59 -0.43 -32.49 0.88
C VAL A 59 -0.68 -33.97 1.14
N ASP A 60 0.17 -34.58 1.96
CA ASP A 60 0.00 -35.94 2.48
C ASP A 60 0.62 -36.09 3.89
N SER A 61 0.68 -37.33 4.40
CA SER A 61 1.21 -37.62 5.75
C SER A 61 2.73 -37.79 5.81
N THR A 62 3.45 -37.63 4.70
CA THR A 62 4.92 -37.64 4.70
C THR A 62 5.46 -36.35 5.30
N GLU A 63 6.75 -36.35 5.68
CA GLU A 63 7.40 -35.14 6.20
C GLU A 63 7.29 -33.97 5.21
N ILE A 64 7.51 -34.24 3.92
CA ILE A 64 7.42 -33.26 2.85
C ILE A 64 5.95 -32.84 2.62
N GLY A 65 5.01 -33.78 2.65
CA GLY A 65 3.57 -33.50 2.58
C GLY A 65 3.08 -32.55 3.68
N MET A 66 3.59 -32.72 4.90
CA MET A 66 3.28 -31.81 6.00
C MET A 66 3.90 -30.42 5.81
N GLN A 67 5.06 -30.30 5.16
CA GLN A 67 5.63 -29.00 4.80
C GLN A 67 4.77 -28.27 3.77
N TYR A 68 4.26 -28.99 2.75
CA TYR A 68 3.30 -28.42 1.81
C TYR A 68 2.02 -27.97 2.49
N LYS A 69 1.52 -28.75 3.47
CA LYS A 69 0.37 -28.35 4.27
C LYS A 69 0.64 -27.06 5.05
N ALA A 70 1.77 -26.97 5.74
CA ALA A 70 2.10 -25.77 6.51
C ALA A 70 2.22 -24.53 5.61
N ALA A 71 2.84 -24.65 4.44
CA ALA A 71 2.93 -23.55 3.47
C ALA A 71 1.55 -23.14 2.93
N LYS A 72 0.64 -24.11 2.73
CA LYS A 72 -0.74 -23.85 2.31
C LYS A 72 -1.53 -23.11 3.39
N ASP A 73 -1.44 -23.58 4.63
CA ASP A 73 -2.13 -22.98 5.78
C ASP A 73 -1.63 -21.53 6.01
N ASP A 74 -0.31 -21.27 5.91
CA ASP A 74 0.28 -19.92 5.98
C ASP A 74 -0.32 -18.95 4.92
N LEU A 75 -0.53 -19.46 3.69
CA LEU A 75 -1.14 -18.70 2.59
C LEU A 75 -2.63 -18.40 2.83
N GLU A 76 -3.38 -19.39 3.33
CA GLU A 76 -4.80 -19.24 3.69
C GLU A 76 -4.98 -18.25 4.85
N GLU A 77 -4.10 -18.29 5.84
CA GLU A 77 -4.09 -17.35 6.96
C GLU A 77 -3.82 -15.92 6.48
N ALA A 78 -2.80 -15.72 5.62
CA ALA A 78 -2.50 -14.41 5.05
C ALA A 78 -3.65 -13.84 4.22
N HIS A 79 -4.31 -14.67 3.41
CA HIS A 79 -5.50 -14.27 2.65
C HIS A 79 -6.65 -13.87 3.56
N THR A 80 -6.93 -14.67 4.59
CA THR A 80 -8.01 -14.41 5.56
C THR A 80 -7.74 -13.12 6.32
N TYR A 81 -6.52 -12.92 6.79
CA TYR A 81 -6.11 -11.70 7.48
C TYR A 81 -6.37 -10.46 6.62
N MET A 82 -6.06 -10.51 5.32
CA MET A 82 -6.33 -9.38 4.42
C MET A 82 -7.83 -9.06 4.33
N MET A 83 -8.67 -10.07 4.17
CA MET A 83 -10.11 -9.87 4.04
C MET A 83 -10.73 -9.35 5.34
N ASP A 84 -10.31 -9.89 6.48
CA ASP A 84 -10.76 -9.45 7.80
C ASP A 84 -10.29 -8.02 8.09
N TRP A 85 -9.06 -7.69 7.72
CA TRP A 85 -8.53 -6.33 7.85
C TRP A 85 -9.32 -5.36 6.98
N MET A 86 -9.55 -5.66 5.69
CA MET A 86 -10.33 -4.79 4.79
C MET A 86 -11.74 -4.53 5.32
N LYS A 87 -12.42 -5.58 5.81
CA LYS A 87 -13.75 -5.46 6.39
C LYS A 87 -13.72 -4.57 7.64
N GLY A 88 -12.84 -4.88 8.59
CA GLY A 88 -12.74 -4.14 9.85
C GLY A 88 -12.30 -2.69 9.64
N PHE A 89 -11.48 -2.42 8.62
CA PHE A 89 -11.04 -1.09 8.24
C PHE A 89 -12.21 -0.25 7.69
N GLY A 90 -12.99 -0.81 6.75
CA GLY A 90 -14.17 -0.15 6.18
C GLY A 90 -15.32 0.07 7.17
N GLU A 91 -15.38 -0.70 8.26
CA GLU A 91 -16.32 -0.45 9.36
C GLU A 91 -15.90 0.74 10.25
N ARG A 92 -14.62 1.12 10.26
CA ARG A 92 -14.04 2.16 11.14
C ARG A 92 -13.87 3.51 10.43
N PHE A 93 -13.58 3.49 9.13
CA PHE A 93 -13.31 4.67 8.33
C PHE A 93 -14.28 4.77 7.16
N ASP A 94 -14.88 5.94 6.98
CA ASP A 94 -15.81 6.21 5.88
C ASP A 94 -15.08 6.55 4.56
N GLY A 95 -15.82 6.58 3.44
CA GLY A 95 -15.24 6.86 2.13
C GLY A 95 -14.58 8.24 2.02
N ASP A 96 -15.13 9.27 2.68
CA ASP A 96 -14.57 10.62 2.67
C ASP A 96 -13.24 10.67 3.46
N GLU A 97 -13.17 9.93 4.56
CA GLU A 97 -11.96 9.78 5.38
C GLU A 97 -10.84 9.05 4.62
N ILE A 98 -11.19 8.02 3.84
CA ILE A 98 -10.22 7.20 3.11
C ILE A 98 -9.77 7.89 1.81
N LEU A 99 -10.70 8.45 1.03
CA LEU A 99 -10.46 8.91 -0.34
C LEU A 99 -10.31 10.43 -0.47
N GLU A 100 -11.05 11.19 0.34
CA GLU A 100 -11.09 12.66 0.23
C GLU A 100 -10.16 13.36 1.23
N GLY A 101 -9.50 12.61 2.11
CA GLY A 101 -8.55 13.15 3.08
C GLY A 101 -9.22 13.99 4.17
N LYS A 102 -10.48 13.69 4.50
CA LYS A 102 -11.21 14.34 5.58
C LYS A 102 -10.46 14.21 6.91
N THR A 103 -10.44 15.30 7.68
CA THR A 103 -9.77 15.33 8.98
C THR A 103 -10.41 14.33 9.95
N LEU A 104 -9.59 13.46 10.53
CA LEU A 104 -10.02 12.46 11.50
C LEU A 104 -10.21 13.06 12.89
N SER A 105 -11.12 12.47 13.66
CA SER A 105 -11.20 12.74 15.10
C SER A 105 -9.94 12.23 15.82
N LYS A 106 -9.66 12.74 17.02
CA LYS A 106 -8.50 12.29 17.80
C LYS A 106 -8.55 10.79 18.13
N GLU A 107 -9.75 10.25 18.32
CA GLU A 107 -9.97 8.81 18.54
C GLU A 107 -9.65 8.01 17.27
N LYS A 108 -10.13 8.46 16.10
CA LYS A 108 -9.84 7.80 14.82
C LYS A 108 -8.35 7.86 14.44
N GLU A 109 -7.64 8.92 14.82
CA GLU A 109 -6.18 8.98 14.67
C GLU A 109 -5.46 7.88 15.46
N VAL A 110 -5.92 7.56 16.67
CA VAL A 110 -5.37 6.45 17.47
C VAL A 110 -5.67 5.11 16.81
N LEU A 111 -6.91 4.91 16.35
CA LEU A 111 -7.28 3.71 15.59
C LEU A 111 -6.42 3.56 14.33
N LEU A 112 -6.16 4.64 13.60
CA LEU A 112 -5.36 4.59 12.37
C LEU A 112 -3.91 4.19 12.63
N ILE A 113 -3.34 4.54 13.80
CA ILE A 113 -2.02 4.06 14.22
C ILE A 113 -2.03 2.54 14.43
N GLU A 114 -3.11 1.99 14.97
CA GLU A 114 -3.26 0.54 15.12
C GLU A 114 -3.45 -0.16 13.78
N GLU A 115 -4.25 0.42 12.89
CA GLU A 115 -4.46 -0.11 11.54
C GLU A 115 -3.19 -0.07 10.70
N GLU A 116 -2.32 0.94 10.86
CA GLU A 116 -1.00 0.96 10.20
C GLU A 116 -0.10 -0.18 10.68
N LYS A 117 -0.20 -0.60 11.95
CA LYS A 117 0.53 -1.78 12.43
C LYS A 117 -0.03 -3.05 11.80
N LYS A 118 -1.36 -3.21 11.80
CA LYS A 118 -2.04 -4.40 11.26
C LYS A 118 -1.79 -4.57 9.77
N VAL A 119 -1.87 -3.48 8.98
CA VAL A 119 -1.64 -3.55 7.53
C VAL A 119 -0.18 -3.90 7.20
N ASN A 120 0.79 -3.51 8.04
CA ASN A 120 2.18 -3.95 7.87
C ASN A 120 2.38 -5.43 8.25
N ILE A 121 1.71 -5.91 9.31
CA ILE A 121 1.69 -7.35 9.64
C ILE A 121 1.10 -8.14 8.48
N MET A 122 -0.03 -7.69 7.92
CA MET A 122 -0.66 -8.27 6.75
C MET A 122 0.31 -8.35 5.56
N LYS A 123 1.02 -7.25 5.25
CA LYS A 123 2.04 -7.23 4.19
C LYS A 123 3.11 -8.29 4.41
N ASP A 124 3.61 -8.41 5.63
CA ASP A 124 4.66 -9.37 5.97
C ASP A 124 4.13 -10.82 5.87
N MET A 125 2.93 -11.09 6.36
CA MET A 125 2.27 -12.41 6.22
C MET A 125 2.13 -12.81 4.75
N ILE A 126 1.68 -11.89 3.90
CA ILE A 126 1.50 -12.14 2.46
C ILE A 126 2.85 -12.42 1.78
N ASN A 127 3.85 -11.55 1.98
CA ASN A 127 5.13 -11.72 1.31
C ASN A 127 5.90 -12.95 1.81
N ASN A 128 5.85 -13.24 3.11
CA ASN A 128 6.54 -14.39 3.69
C ASN A 128 5.88 -15.71 3.28
N SER A 129 4.55 -15.81 3.32
CA SER A 129 3.83 -17.03 2.90
C SER A 129 4.08 -17.36 1.43
N ILE A 130 4.05 -16.36 0.55
CA ILE A 130 4.41 -16.50 -0.87
C ILE A 130 5.85 -16.99 -1.02
N THR A 131 6.80 -16.33 -0.35
CA THR A 131 8.23 -16.68 -0.46
C THR A 131 8.49 -18.12 -0.03
N LYS A 132 7.90 -18.56 1.10
CA LYS A 132 8.03 -19.94 1.60
C LYS A 132 7.45 -20.95 0.62
N ALA A 133 6.23 -20.71 0.13
CA ALA A 133 5.56 -21.60 -0.80
C ALA A 133 6.32 -21.72 -2.13
N GLU A 134 6.82 -20.61 -2.67
CA GLU A 134 7.62 -20.62 -3.90
C GLU A 134 8.97 -21.33 -3.71
N ALA A 135 9.62 -21.19 -2.56
CA ALA A 135 10.85 -21.92 -2.26
C ALA A 135 10.61 -23.43 -2.25
N LEU A 136 9.57 -23.87 -1.55
CA LEU A 136 9.22 -25.29 -1.42
C LEU A 136 8.86 -25.93 -2.78
N LEU A 137 8.15 -25.21 -3.64
CA LEU A 137 7.82 -25.67 -5.00
C LEU A 137 9.01 -25.66 -5.97
N LYS A 138 10.06 -24.87 -5.70
CA LYS A 138 11.29 -24.86 -6.50
C LYS A 138 12.22 -26.03 -6.15
N GLU A 139 12.28 -26.44 -4.88
CA GLU A 139 13.10 -27.57 -4.44
C GLU A 139 12.64 -28.92 -5.03
N GLU A 140 11.40 -28.99 -5.52
CA GLU A 140 10.84 -30.16 -6.19
C GLU A 140 11.23 -30.28 -7.68
N ASN A 141 11.66 -29.18 -8.32
CA ASN A 141 12.01 -29.13 -9.75
C ASN A 141 13.51 -29.26 -10.00
#